data_AF-A0A329E9L9-F1
#
_entry.id   AF-A0A329E9L9-F1
#
_cell.length_a   1.000
_cell.length_b   1.000
_cell.length_c   1.000
_cell.angle_alpha   90.00
_cell.angle_beta   90.00
_cell.angle_gamma   90.00
#
_symmetry.space_group_name_H-M   'P 1'
#
loop_
_entity.id
_entity.type
_entity.pdbx_description
1 polymer ?
#
loop_
_entity_poly.entity_id
_entity_poly.type
_entity_poly.pdbx_seq_one_letter_code
_entity_poly.pdbx_strand_id
1 'polypeptide(L)'
;MSNYYEQLSALQRMLDFDNASANTLSVMSLGGLSAKVRNLWWSSEASFDGYPSPQLQDSLSVYAQQCWQAHRRNPEIYELLQQHVQSCFSTEIHYRFDLQAHEALPELSLIKFWLASASCCCRTYPIEQDQLWYRHLQLTQALWLAIEIQHTFPESIIGYAEQSVAIVNLEKRQVILCTQLHFAPFTTMGFEFIYLQYPQ
;
A
#
# COMPACT_ATOMS: atom_id res chain seq x y z
N MET A 1 -29.55 -9.38 8.70
CA MET A 1 -28.47 -9.63 9.68
C MET A 1 -27.47 -10.71 9.22
N SER A 2 -27.81 -11.68 8.35
CA SER A 2 -26.85 -12.72 7.92
C SER A 2 -25.71 -12.22 7.04
N ASN A 3 -25.99 -11.30 6.10
CA ASN A 3 -24.99 -10.75 5.17
C ASN A 3 -23.83 -10.02 5.90
N TYR A 4 -24.07 -9.38 7.04
CA TYR A 4 -23.02 -8.65 7.78
C TYR A 4 -21.94 -9.56 8.38
N TYR A 5 -22.35 -10.65 9.04
CA TYR A 5 -21.42 -11.62 9.60
C TYR A 5 -20.67 -12.37 8.49
N GLU A 6 -21.33 -12.64 7.37
CA GLU A 6 -20.68 -13.20 6.19
C GLU A 6 -19.60 -12.27 5.63
N GLN A 7 -19.87 -10.97 5.52
CA GLN A 7 -18.91 -9.96 5.08
C GLN A 7 -17.71 -9.82 6.02
N LEU A 8 -17.95 -9.76 7.33
CA LEU A 8 -16.88 -9.75 8.34
C LEU A 8 -16.06 -11.04 8.33
N SER A 9 -16.71 -12.20 8.18
CA SER A 9 -16.01 -13.48 8.08
C SER A 9 -15.20 -13.62 6.79
N ALA A 10 -15.63 -12.99 5.70
CA ALA A 10 -14.86 -12.93 4.45
C ALA A 10 -13.63 -12.05 4.62
N LEU A 11 -13.78 -10.86 5.22
CA LEU A 11 -12.65 -9.99 5.58
C LEU A 11 -11.65 -10.70 6.51
N GLN A 12 -12.13 -11.35 7.55
CA GLN A 12 -11.27 -12.10 8.48
C GLN A 12 -10.48 -13.21 7.77
N ARG A 13 -11.10 -13.92 6.81
CA ARG A 13 -10.39 -14.93 5.98
C ARG A 13 -9.35 -14.32 5.05
N MET A 14 -9.60 -13.12 4.52
CA MET A 14 -8.61 -12.42 3.68
C MET A 14 -7.44 -11.88 4.49
N LEU A 15 -7.68 -11.55 5.77
CA LEU A 15 -6.68 -11.08 6.72
C LEU A 15 -5.93 -12.24 7.41
N ASP A 16 -6.26 -13.50 7.12
CA ASP A 16 -5.61 -14.68 7.67
C ASP A 16 -4.44 -15.13 6.78
N PHE A 17 -3.23 -14.73 7.17
CA PHE A 17 -1.99 -14.99 6.42
C PHE A 17 -1.46 -16.41 6.59
N ASP A 18 -1.87 -17.13 7.64
CA ASP A 18 -1.44 -18.52 7.88
C ASP A 18 -1.93 -19.47 6.79
N ASN A 19 -2.94 -19.05 6.02
CA ASN A 19 -3.51 -19.77 4.88
C ASN A 19 -3.13 -19.17 3.51
N ALA A 20 -2.25 -18.17 3.46
CA ALA A 20 -1.82 -17.55 2.21
C ALA A 20 -0.90 -18.50 1.41
N SER A 21 -1.08 -18.56 0.09
CA SER A 21 -0.19 -19.36 -0.76
C SER A 21 1.23 -18.77 -0.78
N ALA A 22 2.27 -19.59 -0.97
CA ALA A 22 3.65 -19.12 -1.10
C ALA A 22 3.83 -18.05 -2.19
N ASN A 23 2.99 -18.08 -3.24
CA ASN A 23 2.96 -17.07 -4.30
C ASN A 23 2.33 -15.75 -3.82
N THR A 24 1.28 -15.81 -3.00
CA THR A 24 0.63 -14.64 -2.37
C THR A 24 1.61 -13.92 -1.45
N LEU A 25 2.35 -14.67 -0.62
CA LEU A 25 3.38 -14.11 0.27
C LEU A 25 4.54 -13.52 -0.53
N SER A 26 4.94 -14.14 -1.64
CA SER A 26 5.98 -13.62 -2.55
C SER A 26 5.53 -12.35 -3.28
N VAL A 27 4.27 -12.29 -3.71
CA VAL A 27 3.69 -11.08 -4.32
C VAL A 27 3.59 -9.98 -3.27
N MET A 28 3.08 -10.25 -2.07
CA MET A 28 2.96 -9.26 -0.98
C MET A 28 4.31 -8.76 -0.48
N SER A 29 5.32 -9.62 -0.37
CA SER A 29 6.69 -9.23 0.00
C SER A 29 7.42 -8.48 -1.11
N LEU A 30 7.02 -8.67 -2.37
CA LEU A 30 7.35 -7.78 -3.48
C LEU A 30 6.39 -6.59 -3.60
N GLY A 31 5.52 -6.29 -2.63
CA GLY A 31 4.56 -5.18 -2.76
C GLY A 31 3.66 -5.27 -4.01
N GLY A 32 3.42 -6.46 -4.52
CA GLY A 32 2.97 -6.79 -5.86
C GLY A 32 3.27 -5.73 -6.91
N LEU A 33 4.56 -5.48 -7.05
CA LEU A 33 5.11 -4.71 -8.13
C LEU A 33 4.66 -5.29 -9.48
N SER A 34 4.64 -4.45 -10.52
CA SER A 34 4.20 -4.86 -11.85
C SER A 34 4.96 -6.08 -12.37
N ALA A 35 4.38 -6.82 -13.32
CA ALA A 35 5.05 -8.00 -13.91
C ALA A 35 6.47 -7.68 -14.41
N LYS A 36 6.68 -6.46 -14.89
CA LYS A 36 7.99 -6.00 -15.37
C LYS A 36 8.99 -5.79 -14.23
N VAL A 37 8.54 -5.23 -13.11
CA VAL A 37 9.36 -5.09 -11.91
C VAL A 37 9.71 -6.45 -11.32
N ARG A 38 8.74 -7.37 -11.26
CA ARG A 38 9.00 -8.74 -10.80
C ARG A 38 10.03 -9.43 -11.69
N ASN A 39 9.97 -9.23 -13.01
CA ASN A 39 10.97 -9.75 -13.93
C ASN A 39 12.37 -9.17 -13.68
N LEU A 40 12.49 -7.85 -13.43
CA LEU A 40 13.77 -7.21 -13.08
C LEU A 40 14.35 -7.79 -11.78
N TRP A 41 13.48 -8.07 -10.81
CA TRP A 41 13.85 -8.67 -9.54
C TRP A 41 14.34 -10.11 -9.71
N TRP A 42 13.57 -10.95 -10.39
CA TRP A 42 13.93 -12.35 -10.64
C TRP A 42 15.19 -12.50 -11.50
N SER A 43 15.47 -11.54 -12.39
CA SER A 43 16.70 -11.53 -13.18
C SER A 43 17.95 -11.12 -12.41
N SER A 44 17.82 -10.60 -11.18
CA SER A 44 18.95 -10.09 -10.40
C SER A 44 19.79 -11.17 -9.69
N GLU A 45 19.36 -12.44 -9.75
CA GLU A 45 19.98 -13.61 -9.09
C GLU A 45 20.18 -13.47 -7.56
N ALA A 46 19.69 -12.38 -6.95
CA ALA A 46 19.80 -12.12 -5.53
C ALA A 46 18.77 -12.94 -4.72
N SER A 47 19.15 -13.35 -3.50
CA SER A 47 18.25 -13.96 -2.54
C SER A 47 17.08 -13.04 -2.23
N PHE A 48 15.93 -13.66 -1.96
CA PHE A 48 14.72 -12.97 -1.54
C PHE A 48 14.87 -12.53 -0.09
N ASP A 49 15.65 -11.48 0.13
CA ASP A 49 15.89 -10.90 1.45
C ASP A 49 15.05 -9.62 1.60
N GLY A 50 14.83 -9.17 2.85
CA GLY A 50 14.01 -7.98 3.13
C GLY A 50 14.52 -6.68 2.49
N TYR A 51 15.73 -6.68 1.94
CA TYR A 51 16.35 -5.55 1.25
C TYR A 51 16.81 -5.95 -0.17
N PRO A 52 16.44 -5.18 -1.21
CA PRO A 52 16.97 -5.39 -2.56
C PRO A 52 18.49 -5.21 -2.56
N SER A 53 19.20 -6.04 -3.34
CA SER A 53 20.64 -5.84 -3.56
C SER A 53 20.90 -4.47 -4.19
N PRO A 54 22.09 -3.86 -4.00
CA PRO A 54 22.39 -2.55 -4.59
C PRO A 54 22.16 -2.50 -6.11
N GLN A 55 22.54 -3.56 -6.84
CA GLN A 55 22.32 -3.66 -8.29
C GLN A 55 20.84 -3.68 -8.67
N LEU A 56 20.02 -4.35 -7.86
CA LEU A 56 18.57 -4.38 -8.03
C LEU A 56 17.96 -3.01 -7.71
N GLN A 57 18.42 -2.33 -6.66
CA GLN A 57 18.01 -0.96 -6.35
C GLN A 57 18.30 0.00 -7.51
N ASP A 58 19.48 -0.09 -8.12
CA ASP A 58 19.85 0.72 -9.28
C ASP A 58 18.93 0.44 -10.47
N SER A 59 18.69 -0.84 -10.77
CA SER A 59 17.83 -1.26 -11.87
C SER A 59 16.38 -0.80 -11.70
N LEU A 60 15.86 -0.93 -10.48
CA LEU A 60 14.52 -0.46 -10.10
C LEU A 60 14.44 1.07 -10.19
N SER A 61 15.46 1.79 -9.76
CA SER A 61 15.51 3.25 -9.81
C SER A 61 15.51 3.79 -11.23
N VAL A 62 16.32 3.19 -12.12
CA VAL A 62 16.33 3.55 -13.55
C VAL A 62 14.97 3.30 -14.18
N TYR A 63 14.34 2.16 -13.88
CA TYR A 63 13.02 1.84 -14.39
C TYR A 63 11.95 2.80 -13.87
N ALA A 64 11.94 3.09 -12.57
CA ALA A 64 11.03 4.04 -11.94
C ALA A 64 11.14 5.44 -12.57
N GLN A 65 12.38 5.90 -12.80
CA GLN A 65 12.64 7.19 -13.44
C GLN A 65 12.07 7.23 -14.87
N GLN A 66 12.23 6.17 -15.65
CA GLN A 66 11.68 6.09 -17.01
C GLN A 66 10.15 6.16 -16.99
N CYS A 67 9.50 5.41 -16.11
CA CYS A 67 8.06 5.45 -15.93
C CYS A 67 7.59 6.85 -15.51
N TRP A 68 8.27 7.48 -14.55
CA TRP A 68 7.98 8.86 -14.18
C TRP A 68 8.06 9.82 -15.38
N GLN A 69 9.11 9.75 -16.19
CA GLN A 69 9.25 10.64 -17.35
C GLN A 69 8.11 10.48 -18.36
N ALA A 70 7.55 9.28 -18.49
CA ALA A 70 6.39 9.03 -19.35
C ALA A 70 5.10 9.66 -18.79
N HIS A 71 4.93 9.70 -17.47
CA HIS A 71 3.70 10.15 -16.82
C HIS A 71 3.74 11.55 -16.20
N ARG A 72 4.91 12.23 -16.16
CA ARG A 72 5.11 13.54 -15.50
C ARG A 72 4.21 14.68 -15.96
N ARG A 73 3.58 14.55 -17.13
CA ARG A 73 2.65 15.54 -17.68
C ARG A 73 1.20 15.30 -17.28
N ASN A 74 0.89 14.17 -16.65
CA ASN A 74 -0.43 13.91 -16.09
C ASN A 74 -0.55 14.67 -14.75
N PRO A 75 -1.45 15.66 -14.64
CA PRO A 75 -1.59 16.48 -13.44
C PRO A 75 -2.08 15.68 -12.22
N GLU A 76 -2.96 14.70 -12.42
CA GLU A 76 -3.50 13.87 -11.33
C GLU A 76 -2.39 13.00 -10.72
N ILE A 77 -1.56 12.39 -11.58
CA ILE A 77 -0.41 11.60 -11.13
C ILE A 77 0.61 12.50 -10.44
N TYR A 78 0.87 13.70 -10.96
CA TYR A 78 1.77 14.67 -10.33
C TYR A 78 1.31 15.03 -8.92
N GLU A 79 0.03 15.36 -8.74
CA GLU A 79 -0.55 15.73 -7.45
C GLU A 79 -0.49 14.56 -6.44
N LEU A 80 -0.87 13.34 -6.86
CA LEU A 80 -0.78 12.14 -6.02
C LEU A 80 0.65 11.89 -5.54
N LEU A 81 1.64 12.04 -6.42
CA LEU A 81 3.05 11.85 -6.07
C LEU A 81 3.57 12.95 -5.15
N GLN A 82 3.14 14.19 -5.34
CA GLN A 82 3.47 15.30 -4.44
C GLN A 82 2.92 15.07 -3.03
N GLN A 83 1.65 14.67 -2.92
CA GLN A 83 1.02 14.32 -1.65
C GLN A 83 1.74 13.13 -0.98
N HIS A 84 2.09 12.11 -1.76
CA HIS A 84 2.86 10.97 -1.25
C HIS A 84 4.21 11.42 -0.66
N VAL A 85 5.00 12.20 -1.40
CA VAL A 85 6.30 12.70 -0.92
C VAL A 85 6.13 13.49 0.36
N GLN A 86 5.12 14.36 0.47
CA GLN A 86 4.84 15.10 1.71
C GLN A 86 4.50 14.16 2.88
N SER A 87 3.64 13.16 2.64
CA SER A 87 3.24 12.19 3.66
C SER A 87 4.40 11.36 4.20
N CYS A 88 5.38 10.99 3.35
CA CYS A 88 6.52 10.15 3.75
C CYS A 88 7.40 10.80 4.82
N PHE A 89 7.42 12.14 4.88
CA PHE A 89 8.19 12.89 5.88
C PHE A 89 7.32 13.44 7.01
N SER A 90 6.06 12.99 7.12
CA SER A 90 5.17 13.31 8.23
C SER A 90 5.31 12.28 9.36
N THR A 91 4.96 12.68 10.57
CA THR A 91 4.81 11.80 11.74
C THR A 91 3.40 11.25 11.89
N GLU A 92 2.43 11.76 11.12
CA GLU A 92 1.03 11.34 11.16
C GLU A 92 0.78 10.16 10.21
N ILE A 93 -0.25 9.37 10.50
CA ILE A 93 -0.71 8.31 9.60
C ILE A 93 -1.51 8.93 8.46
N HIS A 94 -1.08 8.68 7.23
CA HIS A 94 -1.76 9.17 6.02
C HIS A 94 -2.40 8.01 5.25
N TYR A 95 -3.73 7.99 5.23
CA TYR A 95 -4.49 7.08 4.37
C TYR A 95 -4.48 7.58 2.93
N ARG A 96 -4.25 6.67 2.00
CA ARG A 96 -4.24 6.89 0.56
C ARG A 96 -5.49 6.27 -0.06
N PHE A 97 -6.11 7.01 -0.96
CA PHE A 97 -7.37 6.65 -1.63
C PHE A 97 -7.18 6.67 -3.15
N ASP A 98 -6.15 5.99 -3.63
CA ASP A 98 -5.70 6.05 -5.02
C ASP A 98 -5.58 4.67 -5.67
N LEU A 99 -6.42 3.71 -5.24
CA LEU A 99 -6.45 2.35 -5.78
C LEU A 99 -6.61 2.33 -7.31
N GLN A 100 -7.54 3.14 -7.84
CA GLN A 100 -7.77 3.26 -9.28
C GLN A 100 -6.52 3.77 -10.05
N ALA A 101 -5.72 4.63 -9.41
CA ALA A 101 -4.49 5.12 -10.02
C ALA A 101 -3.43 4.00 -10.12
N HIS A 102 -3.41 3.06 -9.17
CA HIS A 102 -2.55 1.88 -9.23
C HIS A 102 -3.03 0.83 -10.24
N GLU A 103 -4.34 0.71 -10.46
CA GLU A 103 -4.88 -0.10 -11.56
C GLU A 103 -4.48 0.46 -12.93
N ALA A 104 -4.58 1.78 -13.09
CA ALA A 104 -4.20 2.45 -14.33
C ALA A 104 -2.68 2.51 -14.56
N LEU A 105 -1.90 2.57 -13.47
CA LEU A 105 -0.44 2.64 -13.48
C LEU A 105 0.15 1.70 -12.41
N PRO A 106 0.36 0.41 -12.75
CA PRO A 106 0.93 -0.57 -11.82
C PRO A 106 2.31 -0.20 -11.27
N GLU A 107 3.07 0.62 -12.00
CA GLU A 107 4.38 1.13 -11.58
C GLU A 107 4.30 2.27 -10.55
N LEU A 108 3.10 2.77 -10.21
CA LEU A 108 2.92 3.93 -9.34
C LEU A 108 3.55 3.74 -7.95
N SER A 109 3.45 2.55 -7.36
CA SER A 109 4.12 2.21 -6.09
C SER A 109 5.64 2.38 -6.15
N LEU A 110 6.25 2.00 -7.27
CA LEU A 110 7.69 2.11 -7.46
C LEU A 110 8.11 3.56 -7.74
N ILE A 111 7.31 4.32 -8.52
CA ILE A 111 7.54 5.75 -8.76
C ILE A 111 7.47 6.54 -7.45
N LYS A 112 6.49 6.22 -6.59
CA LYS A 112 6.32 6.78 -5.24
C LYS A 112 7.58 6.60 -4.39
N PHE A 113 8.08 5.36 -4.30
CA PHE A 113 9.32 5.06 -3.58
C PHE A 113 10.52 5.82 -4.14
N TRP A 114 10.72 5.77 -5.46
CA TRP A 114 11.84 6.45 -6.13
C TRP A 114 11.83 7.98 -5.87
N LEU A 115 10.67 8.63 -5.98
CA LEU A 115 10.54 10.06 -5.72
C LEU A 115 10.80 10.41 -4.26
N ALA A 116 10.32 9.58 -3.32
CA ALA A 116 10.60 9.77 -1.90
C ALA A 116 12.11 9.63 -1.61
N SER A 117 12.75 8.63 -2.21
CA SER A 117 14.19 8.37 -2.06
C SER A 117 15.04 9.52 -2.63
N ALA A 118 14.71 9.99 -3.83
CA ALA A 118 15.36 11.14 -4.44
C ALA A 118 15.15 12.43 -3.62
N SER A 119 14.00 12.56 -2.95
CA SER A 119 13.68 13.70 -2.09
C SER A 119 14.45 13.68 -0.77
N CYS A 120 14.80 12.51 -0.22
CA CYS A 120 15.57 12.39 1.03
C CYS A 120 16.89 13.18 0.98
N CYS A 121 17.59 13.13 -0.15
CA CYS A 121 18.89 13.80 -0.34
C CYS A 121 18.83 15.33 -0.24
N CYS A 122 17.63 15.91 -0.36
CA CYS A 122 17.42 17.35 -0.41
C CYS A 122 16.73 17.91 0.85
N ARG A 123 16.51 17.09 1.89
CA ARG A 123 15.78 17.46 3.12
C ARG A 123 16.72 17.77 4.28
N THR A 124 16.28 18.68 5.15
CA THR A 124 16.99 19.05 6.39
C THR A 124 17.10 17.89 7.38
N TYR A 125 16.13 16.97 7.35
CA TYR A 125 16.10 15.75 8.15
C TYR A 125 15.90 14.55 7.21
N PRO A 126 16.98 13.92 6.73
CA PRO A 126 16.85 12.77 5.83
C PRO A 126 16.32 11.56 6.58
N ILE A 127 15.40 10.82 5.95
CA ILE A 127 15.01 9.47 6.39
C ILE A 127 16.05 8.50 5.85
N GLU A 128 16.48 7.53 6.67
CA GLU A 128 17.41 6.49 6.24
C GLU A 128 16.77 5.62 5.13
N GLN A 129 17.55 5.22 4.14
CA GLN A 129 17.03 4.56 2.93
C GLN A 129 16.38 3.20 3.23
N ASP A 130 16.90 2.48 4.21
CA ASP A 130 16.34 1.24 4.74
C ASP A 130 14.98 1.47 5.43
N GLN A 131 14.83 2.56 6.20
CA GLN A 131 13.56 2.94 6.79
C GLN A 131 12.52 3.31 5.71
N LEU A 132 12.94 4.04 4.68
CA LEU A 132 12.06 4.37 3.56
C LEU A 132 11.63 3.12 2.78
N TRP A 133 12.55 2.18 2.57
CA TRP A 133 12.26 0.90 1.94
C TRP A 133 11.28 0.07 2.77
N TYR A 134 11.47 -0.01 4.08
CA TYR A 134 10.57 -0.72 4.97
C TYR A 134 9.15 -0.13 4.94
N ARG A 135 9.02 1.20 4.98
CA ARG A 135 7.74 1.89 4.80
C ARG A 135 7.11 1.59 3.45
N HIS A 136 7.91 1.58 2.38
CA HIS A 136 7.43 1.20 1.05
C HIS A 136 6.85 -0.22 1.04
N LEU A 137 7.52 -1.20 1.67
CA LEU A 137 7.00 -2.56 1.77
C LEU A 137 5.66 -2.60 2.51
N GLN A 138 5.57 -1.96 3.67
CA GLN A 138 4.33 -1.91 4.47
C GLN A 138 3.17 -1.26 3.71
N LEU A 139 3.46 -0.16 3.00
CA LEU A 139 2.45 0.52 2.18
C LEU A 139 1.96 -0.34 1.05
N THR A 140 2.87 -1.06 0.40
CA THR A 140 2.49 -1.86 -0.75
C THR A 140 1.79 -3.15 -0.35
N GLN A 141 2.11 -3.72 0.82
CA GLN A 141 1.31 -4.78 1.44
C GLN A 141 -0.13 -4.31 1.73
N ALA A 142 -0.28 -3.13 2.35
CA ALA A 142 -1.59 -2.56 2.63
C ALA A 142 -2.37 -2.22 1.36
N LEU A 143 -1.69 -1.74 0.30
CA LEU A 143 -2.29 -1.52 -1.02
C LEU A 143 -2.89 -2.81 -1.59
N TRP A 144 -2.16 -3.92 -1.57
CA TRP A 144 -2.66 -5.19 -2.10
C TRP A 144 -3.86 -5.70 -1.33
N LEU A 145 -3.80 -5.64 0.00
CA LEU A 145 -4.94 -5.97 0.83
C LEU A 145 -6.15 -5.07 0.49
N ALA A 146 -5.92 -3.77 0.29
CA ALA A 146 -6.96 -2.83 -0.09
C ALA A 146 -7.58 -3.13 -1.48
N ILE A 147 -6.77 -3.53 -2.47
CA ILE A 147 -7.25 -3.96 -3.79
C ILE A 147 -8.13 -5.21 -3.68
N GLU A 148 -7.68 -6.23 -2.95
CA GLU A 148 -8.46 -7.45 -2.72
C GLU A 148 -9.79 -7.15 -2.00
N ILE A 149 -9.76 -6.27 -1.01
CA ILE A 149 -10.96 -5.82 -0.29
C ILE A 149 -11.88 -5.06 -1.25
N GLN A 150 -11.36 -4.18 -2.11
CA GLN A 150 -12.17 -3.45 -3.10
C GLN A 150 -12.89 -4.40 -4.06
N HIS A 151 -12.25 -5.49 -4.50
CA HIS A 151 -12.90 -6.51 -5.34
C HIS A 151 -14.05 -7.23 -4.62
N THR A 152 -13.90 -7.46 -3.32
CA THR A 152 -14.93 -8.12 -2.50
C THR A 152 -16.06 -7.15 -2.13
N PHE A 153 -15.75 -5.86 -1.99
CA PHE A 153 -16.66 -4.80 -1.55
C PHE A 153 -16.62 -3.59 -2.51
N PRO A 154 -17.11 -3.73 -3.75
CA PRO A 154 -16.95 -2.71 -4.80
C PRO A 154 -17.59 -1.35 -4.45
N GLU A 155 -18.65 -1.36 -3.64
CA GLU A 155 -19.38 -0.15 -3.23
C GLU A 155 -18.74 0.59 -2.04
N SER A 156 -17.68 0.03 -1.44
CA SER A 156 -17.00 0.64 -0.29
C SER A 156 -15.84 1.52 -0.75
N ILE A 157 -15.60 2.61 -0.01
CA ILE A 157 -14.40 3.44 -0.19
C ILE A 157 -13.29 2.82 0.62
N ILE A 158 -12.22 2.40 -0.05
CA ILE A 158 -11.09 1.74 0.59
C ILE A 158 -9.88 2.67 0.62
N GLY A 159 -9.33 2.88 1.82
CA GLY A 159 -8.08 3.61 2.03
C GLY A 159 -7.01 2.70 2.61
N TYR A 160 -5.74 2.96 2.32
CA TYR A 160 -4.62 2.19 2.87
C TYR A 160 -3.51 3.09 3.43
N ALA A 161 -2.84 2.61 4.47
CA ALA A 161 -1.72 3.26 5.14
C ALA A 161 -0.71 2.20 5.63
N GLU A 162 0.41 2.62 6.20
CA GLU A 162 1.41 1.70 6.78
C GLU A 162 0.73 0.80 7.82
N GLN A 163 0.71 -0.51 7.56
CA GLN A 163 0.06 -1.52 8.42
C GLN A 163 -1.40 -1.23 8.76
N SER A 164 -2.13 -0.58 7.84
CA SER A 164 -3.56 -0.34 8.03
C SER A 164 -4.35 -0.23 6.73
N VAL A 165 -5.60 -0.69 6.78
CA VAL A 165 -6.61 -0.48 5.74
C VAL A 165 -7.89 0.05 6.39
N ALA A 166 -8.50 1.06 5.78
CA ALA A 166 -9.78 1.62 6.17
C ALA A 166 -10.83 1.24 5.11
N ILE A 167 -11.96 0.70 5.56
CA ILE A 167 -13.11 0.33 4.74
C ILE A 167 -14.26 1.22 5.16
N VAL A 168 -14.68 2.13 4.29
CA VAL A 168 -15.77 3.06 4.57
C VAL A 168 -16.98 2.64 3.76
N ASN A 169 -18.02 2.17 4.44
CA ASN A 169 -19.31 1.88 3.85
C ASN A 169 -20.28 3.04 4.16
N LEU A 170 -20.56 3.87 3.16
CA LEU A 170 -21.39 5.06 3.30
C LEU A 170 -22.86 4.71 3.57
N GLU A 171 -23.40 3.67 2.93
CA GLU A 171 -24.80 3.27 3.07
C GLU A 171 -25.11 2.79 4.50
N LYS A 172 -24.22 1.95 5.04
CA LYS A 172 -24.34 1.42 6.40
C LYS A 172 -23.83 2.40 7.46
N ARG A 173 -23.18 3.49 7.04
CA ARG A 173 -22.45 4.43 7.91
C ARG A 173 -21.47 3.70 8.83
N GLN A 174 -20.62 2.88 8.24
CA GLN A 174 -19.64 2.07 8.96
C GLN A 174 -18.24 2.37 8.46
N VAL A 175 -17.29 2.43 9.40
CA VAL A 175 -15.86 2.51 9.14
C VAL A 175 -15.20 1.33 9.83
N ILE A 176 -14.68 0.40 9.04
CA ILE A 176 -13.89 -0.71 9.57
C ILE A 176 -12.43 -0.32 9.41
N LEU A 177 -11.69 -0.29 10.52
CA LEU A 177 -10.25 -0.07 10.51
C LEU A 177 -9.55 -1.39 10.80
N CYS A 178 -8.88 -1.92 9.77
CA CYS A 178 -7.93 -3.00 9.90
C CYS A 178 -6.60 -2.37 10.34
N THR A 179 -6.19 -2.53 11.59
CA THR A 179 -4.98 -1.90 12.16
C THR A 179 -4.37 -2.74 13.28
N GLN A 180 -3.15 -2.41 13.69
CA GLN A 180 -2.51 -2.98 14.90
C GLN A 180 -3.03 -2.33 16.19
N LEU A 181 -3.60 -1.12 16.10
CA LEU A 181 -4.09 -0.38 17.28
C LEU A 181 -5.50 -0.83 17.65
N HIS A 182 -5.59 -1.67 18.68
CA HIS A 182 -6.87 -2.17 19.18
C HIS A 182 -7.74 -1.05 19.81
N PHE A 183 -9.02 -1.01 19.44
CA PHE A 183 -10.01 -0.14 20.08
C PHE A 183 -11.38 -0.85 20.17
N ALA A 184 -12.16 -0.49 21.18
CA ALA A 184 -13.55 -0.95 21.29
C ALA A 184 -14.42 -0.23 20.26
N PRO A 185 -15.43 -0.89 19.65
CA PRO A 185 -16.32 -0.25 18.70
C PRO A 185 -16.95 1.02 19.29
N PHE A 186 -17.01 2.09 18.50
CA PHE A 186 -17.55 3.38 18.93
C PHE A 186 -18.27 4.09 17.79
N THR A 187 -19.12 5.05 18.12
CA THR A 187 -19.82 5.87 17.12
C THR A 187 -19.35 7.31 17.20
N THR A 188 -18.97 7.89 16.06
CA THR A 188 -18.68 9.33 15.95
C THR A 188 -19.09 9.84 14.59
N MET A 189 -19.52 11.11 14.52
CA MET A 189 -19.97 11.76 13.27
C MET A 189 -21.07 10.96 12.50
N GLY A 190 -21.86 10.16 13.23
CA GLY A 190 -22.90 9.31 12.63
C GLY A 190 -22.38 8.03 11.97
N PHE A 191 -21.09 7.71 12.11
CA PHE A 191 -20.48 6.46 11.66
C PHE A 191 -20.15 5.55 12.84
N GLU A 192 -20.38 4.25 12.68
CA GLU A 192 -19.89 3.20 13.58
C GLU A 192 -18.48 2.77 13.17
N PHE A 193 -17.54 2.85 14.09
CA PHE A 193 -16.15 2.46 13.92
C PHE A 193 -15.92 1.09 14.51
N ILE A 194 -15.38 0.19 13.70
CA ILE A 194 -15.15 -1.23 14.05
C ILE A 194 -13.68 -1.54 13.84
N TYR A 195 -13.09 -2.18 14.84
CA TYR A 195 -11.71 -2.66 14.78
C TYR A 195 -11.65 -4.06 14.17
N LEU A 196 -10.67 -4.27 13.28
CA LEU A 196 -10.18 -5.59 12.89
C LEU A 196 -8.66 -5.62 13.03
N GLN A 197 -8.14 -6.77 13.45
CA GLN A 197 -6.69 -6.99 13.56
C GLN A 197 -6.05 -6.96 12.18
N TYR A 198 -5.03 -6.11 12.01
CA TYR A 198 -4.21 -6.13 10.81
C TYR A 198 -3.30 -7.37 10.84
N PRO A 199 -3.16 -8.07 9.71
CA PRO A 199 -2.31 -9.25 9.61
C PRO A 199 -0.85 -8.96 9.93
N GLN A 200 -0.15 -9.94 10.52
CA GLN A 200 1.28 -9.85 10.84
C GLN A 200 2.14 -10.48 9.76
#